data_AF-A0AAD5BM39-F1
#
_entry.id   AF-A0AAD5BM39-F1
#
_cell.length_a   1.000
_cell.length_b   1.000
_cell.length_c   1.000
_cell.angle_alpha   90.00
_cell.angle_beta   90.00
_cell.angle_gamma   90.00
#
_symmetry.space_group_name_H-M   'P 1'
#
loop_
_entity.id
_entity.type
_entity.pdbx_description
1 polymer ?
#
loop_
_entity_poly.entity_id
_entity_poly.type
_entity_poly.pdbx_seq_one_letter_code
_entity_poly.pdbx_strand_id
1 'polypeptide(L)'
;ENLLKDEIGKLERDLAAQTEHVKVREAEITALEAQISGYRMGFNRHKAKRDELHDKRKSLWGTESELNAEIERLKAEVVKAEKALDHATPGDIRRGISCVRRICRDYNISGVYGSIIELLECDENLFTAVEVTAGNSLFHVVVENDEISTQVIRHLNAEKGGRVTFIPLNRVKAPHVTYPKSSDVIPLLKKLKYSSNYDQAFGQVFARTVICRDLDVATRVARSDGLDCITVEGDQVSKKGGMTGGFYDKRRSKLKLMNVIRQNAMAITAKENELQNVRSELQNILYMSSHST
;
A
#
# COMPACT_ATOMS: atom_id res chain seq x y z
N GLU A 1 -1.19 -105.80 -25.86
CA GLU A 1 -0.89 -105.14 -24.57
C GLU A 1 0.29 -104.16 -24.62
N ASN A 2 1.48 -104.54 -25.10
CA ASN A 2 2.65 -103.65 -25.06
C ASN A 2 2.53 -102.36 -25.92
N LEU A 3 1.90 -102.42 -27.10
CA LEU A 3 1.66 -101.24 -27.95
C LEU A 3 0.71 -100.22 -27.29
N LEU A 4 -0.37 -100.71 -26.66
CA LEU A 4 -1.34 -99.86 -25.94
C LEU A 4 -0.73 -99.20 -24.70
N LYS A 5 0.18 -99.90 -23.98
CA LYS A 5 0.92 -99.32 -22.85
C LYS A 5 1.88 -98.20 -23.28
N ASP A 6 2.54 -98.35 -24.43
CA ASP A 6 3.47 -97.33 -24.96
C ASP A 6 2.72 -96.08 -25.47
N GLU A 7 1.52 -96.27 -26.01
CA GLU A 7 0.62 -95.21 -26.46
C GLU A 7 0.02 -94.43 -25.28
N ILE A 8 -0.38 -95.12 -24.21
CA ILE A 8 -0.77 -94.49 -22.93
C ILE A 8 0.41 -93.70 -22.34
N GLY A 9 1.63 -94.27 -22.34
CA GLY A 9 2.82 -93.58 -21.85
C GLY A 9 3.26 -92.38 -22.70
N LYS A 10 2.88 -92.30 -23.99
CA LYS A 10 3.02 -91.07 -24.80
C LYS A 10 1.97 -90.03 -24.40
N LEU A 11 0.71 -90.42 -24.27
CA LEU A 11 -0.37 -89.52 -23.85
C LEU A 11 -0.12 -88.95 -22.45
N GLU A 12 0.42 -89.73 -21.51
CA GLU A 12 0.80 -89.24 -20.18
C GLU A 12 1.95 -88.21 -20.22
N ARG A 13 2.93 -88.40 -21.12
CA ARG A 13 4.02 -87.44 -21.35
C ARG A 13 3.51 -86.15 -22.00
N ASP A 14 2.62 -86.26 -22.98
CA ASP A 14 2.00 -85.10 -23.63
C ASP A 14 1.09 -84.34 -22.66
N LEU A 15 0.34 -85.05 -21.81
CA LEU A 15 -0.47 -84.46 -20.73
C LEU A 15 0.42 -83.73 -19.72
N ALA A 16 1.55 -84.31 -19.32
CA ALA A 16 2.51 -83.66 -18.43
C ALA A 16 3.13 -82.40 -19.06
N ALA A 17 3.49 -82.45 -20.35
CA ALA A 17 4.02 -81.31 -21.09
C ALA A 17 2.99 -80.18 -21.24
N GLN A 18 1.72 -80.52 -21.53
CA GLN A 18 0.63 -79.55 -21.57
C GLN A 18 0.34 -78.95 -20.19
N THR A 19 0.38 -79.75 -19.12
CA THR A 19 0.17 -79.27 -17.74
C THR A 19 1.26 -78.28 -17.32
N GLU A 20 2.51 -78.54 -17.71
CA GLU A 20 3.62 -77.62 -17.45
C GLU A 20 3.47 -76.32 -18.27
N HIS A 21 3.04 -76.42 -19.53
CA HIS A 21 2.72 -75.24 -20.34
C HIS A 21 1.61 -74.38 -19.73
N VAL A 22 0.56 -75.00 -19.18
CA VAL A 22 -0.52 -74.29 -18.47
C VAL A 22 0.03 -73.56 -17.24
N LYS A 23 0.86 -74.21 -16.41
CA LYS A 23 1.49 -73.56 -15.25
C LYS A 23 2.35 -72.35 -15.62
N VAL A 24 3.15 -72.45 -16.68
CA VAL A 24 3.98 -71.32 -17.15
C VAL A 24 3.08 -70.16 -17.59
N ARG A 25 2.00 -70.44 -18.33
CA ARG A 25 1.04 -69.40 -18.73
C ARG A 25 0.29 -68.80 -17.54
N GLU A 26 -0.09 -69.58 -16.54
CA GLU A 26 -0.70 -69.09 -15.30
C GLU A 26 0.25 -68.13 -14.54
N ALA A 27 1.54 -68.48 -14.45
CA ALA A 27 2.55 -67.61 -13.86
C ALA A 27 2.75 -66.30 -14.65
N GLU A 28 2.75 -66.36 -15.98
CA GLU A 28 2.80 -65.18 -16.86
C GLU A 28 1.57 -64.27 -16.69
N ILE A 29 0.36 -64.86 -16.62
CA ILE A 29 -0.89 -64.12 -16.35
C ILE A 29 -0.79 -63.40 -15.00
N THR A 30 -0.35 -64.09 -13.95
CA THR A 30 -0.20 -63.51 -12.61
C THR A 30 0.79 -62.33 -12.62
N ALA A 31 1.91 -62.46 -13.36
CA ALA A 31 2.89 -61.38 -13.49
C ALA A 31 2.32 -60.17 -14.26
N LEU A 32 1.58 -60.40 -15.34
CA LEU A 32 0.90 -59.35 -16.10
C LEU A 32 -0.19 -58.65 -15.28
N GLU A 33 -0.96 -59.38 -14.47
CA GLU A 33 -1.95 -58.83 -13.56
C GLU A 33 -1.31 -57.91 -12.50
N ALA A 34 -0.16 -58.30 -11.94
CA ALA A 34 0.60 -57.46 -11.02
C ALA A 34 1.10 -56.17 -11.69
N GLN A 35 1.57 -56.25 -12.95
CA GLN A 35 1.96 -55.06 -13.71
C GLN A 35 0.76 -54.14 -14.00
N ILE A 36 -0.37 -54.69 -14.44
CA ILE A 36 -1.61 -53.93 -14.68
C ILE A 36 -2.06 -53.22 -13.40
N SER A 37 -2.00 -53.91 -12.25
CA SER A 37 -2.30 -53.34 -10.95
C SER A 37 -1.37 -52.17 -10.61
N GLY A 38 -0.06 -52.34 -10.82
CA GLY A 38 0.94 -51.29 -10.65
C GLY A 38 0.67 -50.05 -11.52
N TYR A 39 0.40 -50.24 -12.81
CA TYR A 39 0.05 -49.14 -13.72
C TYR A 39 -1.25 -48.44 -13.32
N ARG A 40 -2.27 -49.20 -12.88
CA ARG A 40 -3.53 -48.62 -12.37
C ARG A 40 -3.32 -47.75 -11.13
N MET A 41 -2.48 -48.18 -10.19
CA MET A 41 -2.14 -47.38 -9.02
C MET A 41 -1.39 -46.10 -9.40
N GLY A 42 -0.41 -46.20 -10.30
CA GLY A 42 0.32 -45.05 -10.81
C GLY A 42 -0.61 -44.04 -11.48
N PHE A 43 -1.49 -44.51 -12.36
CA PHE A 43 -2.52 -43.69 -13.03
C PHE A 43 -3.44 -42.99 -12.02
N ASN A 44 -3.97 -43.71 -11.03
CA ASN A 44 -4.82 -43.14 -10.00
C ASN A 44 -4.10 -42.07 -9.18
N ARG A 45 -2.81 -42.26 -8.88
CA ARG A 45 -1.98 -41.26 -8.19
C ARG A 45 -1.81 -39.99 -9.03
N HIS A 46 -1.50 -40.12 -10.32
CA HIS A 46 -1.40 -38.96 -11.22
C HIS A 46 -2.74 -38.24 -11.40
N LYS A 47 -3.84 -39.00 -11.49
CA LYS A 47 -5.21 -38.45 -11.54
C LYS A 47 -5.54 -37.63 -10.29
N ALA A 48 -5.28 -38.18 -9.10
CA ALA A 48 -5.50 -37.46 -7.84
C ALA A 48 -4.66 -36.19 -7.75
N LYS A 49 -3.38 -36.25 -8.17
CA LYS A 49 -2.51 -35.06 -8.15
C LYS A 49 -2.97 -33.97 -9.12
N ARG A 50 -3.44 -34.36 -10.30
CA ARG A 50 -4.03 -33.44 -11.27
C ARG A 50 -5.26 -32.74 -10.69
N ASP A 51 -6.15 -33.48 -10.04
CA ASP A 51 -7.38 -32.94 -9.48
C ASP A 51 -7.07 -31.95 -8.34
N GLU A 52 -6.12 -32.28 -7.46
CA GLU A 52 -5.62 -31.38 -6.41
C GLU A 52 -5.04 -30.07 -6.99
N LEU A 53 -4.18 -30.16 -8.01
CA LEU A 53 -3.60 -28.99 -8.67
C LEU A 53 -4.67 -28.16 -9.40
N HIS A 54 -5.68 -28.81 -9.97
CA HIS A 54 -6.80 -28.16 -10.64
C HIS A 54 -7.64 -27.35 -9.65
N ASP A 55 -7.96 -27.93 -8.49
CA ASP A 55 -8.71 -27.26 -7.43
C ASP A 55 -7.91 -26.11 -6.81
N LYS A 56 -6.61 -26.31 -6.57
CA LYS A 56 -5.73 -25.22 -6.10
C LYS A 56 -5.68 -24.08 -7.10
N ARG A 57 -5.52 -24.37 -8.39
CA ARG A 57 -5.54 -23.37 -9.47
C ARG A 57 -6.85 -22.59 -9.48
N LYS A 58 -8.00 -23.28 -9.36
CA LYS A 58 -9.32 -22.64 -9.34
C LYS A 58 -9.47 -21.70 -8.15
N SER A 59 -9.02 -22.12 -6.96
CA SER A 59 -9.04 -21.29 -5.76
C SER A 59 -8.18 -20.03 -5.93
N LEU A 60 -6.94 -20.18 -6.38
CA LEU A 60 -6.02 -19.06 -6.59
C LEU A 60 -6.55 -18.06 -7.63
N TRP A 61 -7.19 -18.54 -8.70
CA TRP A 61 -7.81 -17.67 -9.70
C TRP A 61 -8.99 -16.86 -9.13
N GLY A 62 -9.77 -17.47 -8.23
CA GLY A 62 -10.79 -16.75 -7.46
C GLY A 62 -10.20 -15.63 -6.61
N THR A 63 -9.17 -15.95 -5.81
CA THR A 63 -8.44 -14.96 -5.00
C THR A 63 -7.80 -13.86 -5.85
N GLU A 64 -7.21 -14.20 -7.00
CA GLU A 64 -6.67 -13.22 -7.94
C GLU A 64 -7.75 -12.23 -8.41
N SER A 65 -8.93 -12.74 -8.77
CA SER A 65 -10.05 -11.92 -9.22
C SER A 65 -10.55 -10.98 -8.12
N GLU A 66 -10.70 -11.49 -6.89
CA GLU A 66 -11.11 -10.71 -5.72
C GLU A 66 -10.10 -9.60 -5.38
N LEU A 67 -8.81 -9.92 -5.35
CA LEU A 67 -7.75 -8.94 -5.09
C LEU A 67 -7.72 -7.85 -6.16
N ASN A 68 -7.86 -8.20 -7.44
CA ASN A 68 -7.92 -7.20 -8.52
C ASN A 68 -9.14 -6.29 -8.37
N ALA A 69 -10.32 -6.84 -8.07
CA ALA A 69 -11.52 -6.05 -7.87
C ALA A 69 -11.37 -5.06 -6.71
N GLU A 70 -10.75 -5.50 -5.61
CA GLU A 70 -10.50 -4.66 -4.44
C GLU A 70 -9.45 -3.58 -4.71
N ILE A 71 -8.38 -3.89 -5.43
CA ILE A 71 -7.37 -2.90 -5.86
C ILE A 71 -8.02 -1.81 -6.71
N GLU A 72 -8.84 -2.18 -7.69
CA GLU A 72 -9.52 -1.20 -8.55
C GLU A 72 -10.53 -0.34 -7.76
N ARG A 73 -11.22 -0.93 -6.78
CA ARG A 73 -12.08 -0.18 -5.86
C ARG A 73 -11.29 0.87 -5.07
N LEU A 74 -10.17 0.47 -4.46
CA LEU A 74 -9.32 1.37 -3.69
C LEU A 74 -8.70 2.47 -4.57
N LYS A 75 -8.26 2.13 -5.79
CA LYS A 75 -7.76 3.12 -6.77
C LYS A 75 -8.83 4.15 -7.12
N ALA A 76 -10.06 3.73 -7.33
CA ALA A 76 -11.17 4.65 -7.58
C ALA A 76 -11.44 5.59 -6.40
N GLU A 77 -11.35 5.09 -5.16
CA GLU A 77 -11.47 5.90 -3.94
C GLU A 77 -10.33 6.91 -3.79
N VAL A 78 -9.08 6.53 -4.10
CA VAL A 78 -7.93 7.45 -4.12
C VAL A 78 -8.17 8.58 -5.12
N VAL A 79 -8.52 8.25 -6.36
CA VAL A 79 -8.79 9.27 -7.40
C VAL A 79 -9.93 10.21 -6.99
N LYS A 80 -10.96 9.68 -6.31
CA LYS A 80 -12.06 10.50 -5.79
C LYS A 80 -11.59 11.46 -4.68
N ALA A 81 -10.77 10.97 -3.75
CA ALA A 81 -10.23 11.76 -2.66
C ALA A 81 -9.24 12.83 -3.15
N GLU A 82 -8.38 12.51 -4.13
CA GLU A 82 -7.48 13.45 -4.80
C GLU A 82 -8.26 14.58 -5.49
N LYS A 83 -9.29 14.23 -6.26
CA LYS A 83 -10.17 15.24 -6.88
C LYS A 83 -10.82 16.14 -5.84
N ALA A 84 -11.33 15.57 -4.74
CA ALA A 84 -11.92 16.37 -3.68
C ALA A 84 -10.91 17.32 -3.02
N LEU A 85 -9.67 16.86 -2.80
CA LEU A 85 -8.58 17.66 -2.25
C LEU A 85 -8.19 18.81 -3.20
N ASP A 86 -8.12 18.53 -4.50
CA ASP A 86 -7.87 19.53 -5.54
C ASP A 86 -8.96 20.61 -5.59
N HIS A 87 -10.22 20.25 -5.39
CA HIS A 87 -11.32 21.22 -5.31
C HIS A 87 -11.30 22.04 -4.01
N ALA A 88 -10.76 21.48 -2.92
CA ALA A 88 -10.57 22.18 -1.65
C ALA A 88 -9.32 23.08 -1.62
N THR A 89 -8.46 22.97 -2.63
CA THR A 89 -7.19 23.70 -2.74
C THR A 89 -7.34 24.94 -3.63
N PRO A 90 -6.77 26.10 -3.27
CA PRO A 90 -6.76 27.28 -4.14
C PRO A 90 -6.20 26.97 -5.53
N GLY A 91 -6.84 27.50 -6.58
CA GLY A 91 -6.57 27.07 -7.96
C GLY A 91 -5.15 27.34 -8.46
N ASP A 92 -4.50 28.39 -7.98
CA ASP A 92 -3.10 28.73 -8.29
C ASP A 92 -2.10 27.80 -7.60
N ILE A 93 -2.37 27.43 -6.34
CA ILE A 93 -1.60 26.44 -5.58
C ILE A 93 -1.75 25.05 -6.20
N ARG A 94 -2.99 24.63 -6.51
CA ARG A 94 -3.26 23.34 -7.16
C ARG A 94 -2.47 23.19 -8.45
N ARG A 95 -2.58 24.17 -9.36
CA ARG A 95 -1.80 24.16 -10.62
C ARG A 95 -0.29 24.08 -10.34
N GLY A 96 0.17 24.86 -9.36
CA GLY A 96 1.55 24.87 -8.91
C GLY A 96 2.06 23.48 -8.53
N ILE A 97 1.37 22.80 -7.60
CA ILE A 97 1.76 21.46 -7.13
C ILE A 97 1.75 20.44 -8.27
N SER A 98 0.70 20.42 -9.10
CA SER A 98 0.63 19.52 -10.26
C SER A 98 1.78 19.76 -11.24
N CYS A 99 2.15 21.03 -11.46
CA CYS A 99 3.25 21.39 -12.34
C CYS A 99 4.61 20.99 -11.73
N VAL A 100 4.81 21.17 -10.42
CA VAL A 100 6.01 20.70 -9.72
C VAL A 100 6.21 19.20 -9.92
N ARG A 101 5.17 18.38 -9.71
CA ARG A 101 5.27 16.92 -9.91
C ARG A 101 5.65 16.57 -11.35
N ARG A 102 5.07 17.27 -12.33
CA ARG A 102 5.41 17.08 -13.75
C ARG A 102 6.86 17.49 -14.05
N ILE A 103 7.29 18.68 -13.63
CA ILE A 103 8.65 19.20 -13.82
C ILE A 103 9.68 18.24 -13.20
N CYS A 104 9.45 17.76 -11.98
CA CYS A 104 10.39 16.85 -11.33
C CYS A 104 10.56 15.55 -12.12
N ARG A 105 9.47 15.02 -12.69
CA ARG A 105 9.50 13.83 -13.55
C ARG A 105 10.17 14.10 -14.90
N ASP A 106 9.77 15.16 -15.59
CA ASP A 106 10.20 15.43 -16.96
C ASP A 106 11.70 15.83 -17.02
N TYR A 107 12.22 16.49 -15.97
CA TYR A 107 13.62 16.90 -15.86
C TYR A 107 14.45 16.05 -14.88
N ASN A 108 13.88 14.95 -14.37
CA ASN A 108 14.53 14.03 -13.43
C ASN A 108 15.16 14.76 -12.21
N ILE A 109 14.45 15.72 -11.64
CA ILE A 109 14.88 16.50 -10.48
C ILE A 109 14.56 15.69 -9.21
N SER A 110 15.58 15.34 -8.45
CA SER A 110 15.48 14.68 -7.15
C SER A 110 15.55 15.69 -5.99
N GLY A 111 15.34 15.21 -4.76
CA GLY A 111 15.42 16.06 -3.55
C GLY A 111 14.18 16.93 -3.29
N VAL A 112 13.05 16.62 -3.95
CA VAL A 112 11.73 17.17 -3.62
C VAL A 112 10.95 16.11 -2.83
N TYR A 113 10.71 16.36 -1.54
CA TYR A 113 10.15 15.34 -0.63
C TYR A 113 8.62 15.32 -0.61
N GLY A 114 7.99 16.43 -0.95
CA GLY A 114 6.53 16.58 -0.93
C GLY A 114 6.08 17.75 -0.08
N SER A 115 4.77 17.96 -0.03
CA SER A 115 4.13 19.04 0.73
C SER A 115 3.93 18.68 2.20
N ILE A 116 3.80 19.67 3.08
CA ILE A 116 3.55 19.45 4.52
C ILE A 116 2.35 18.52 4.74
N ILE A 117 1.26 18.68 3.97
CA ILE A 117 0.07 17.83 4.07
C ILE A 117 0.35 16.36 3.73
N GLU A 118 1.27 16.07 2.81
CA GLU A 118 1.66 14.69 2.43
C GLU A 118 2.60 14.04 3.45
N LEU A 119 3.39 14.87 4.15
CA LEU A 119 4.42 14.42 5.10
C LEU A 119 3.93 14.36 6.55
N LEU A 120 2.67 14.71 6.79
CA LEU A 120 2.07 14.88 8.11
C LEU A 120 1.05 13.79 8.41
N GLU A 121 1.08 13.29 9.64
CA GLU A 121 0.00 12.51 10.23
C GLU A 121 -0.39 13.06 11.60
N CYS A 122 -1.67 13.00 11.94
CA CYS A 122 -2.17 13.36 13.26
C CYS A 122 -3.53 12.68 13.52
N ASP A 123 -4.00 12.77 14.76
CA ASP A 123 -5.30 12.22 15.15
C ASP A 123 -6.44 13.03 14.51
N GLU A 124 -7.55 12.37 14.15
CA GLU A 124 -8.66 13.01 13.41
C GLU A 124 -9.30 14.18 14.17
N ASN A 125 -9.28 14.14 15.50
CA ASN A 125 -9.76 15.22 16.35
C ASN A 125 -8.96 16.52 16.18
N LEU A 126 -7.71 16.45 15.72
CA LEU A 126 -6.84 17.61 15.52
C LEU A 126 -6.84 18.14 14.09
N PHE A 127 -7.55 17.50 13.15
CA PHE A 127 -7.54 17.92 11.74
C PHE A 127 -7.88 19.39 11.57
N THR A 128 -8.94 19.88 12.20
CA THR A 128 -9.34 21.29 12.11
C THR A 128 -8.25 22.20 12.67
N ALA A 129 -7.75 21.93 13.88
CA ALA A 129 -6.71 22.74 14.51
C ALA A 129 -5.44 22.82 13.65
N VAL A 130 -5.02 21.70 13.07
CA VAL A 130 -3.83 21.63 12.22
C VAL A 130 -4.06 22.34 10.89
N GLU A 131 -5.22 22.14 10.25
CA GLU A 131 -5.54 22.79 8.98
C GLU A 131 -5.65 24.30 9.10
N VAL A 132 -6.29 24.80 10.16
CA VAL A 132 -6.42 26.23 10.42
C VAL A 132 -5.06 26.82 10.74
N THR A 133 -4.27 26.15 11.59
CA THR A 133 -2.93 26.63 11.97
C THR A 133 -2.00 26.76 10.76
N ALA A 134 -1.94 25.73 9.91
CA ALA A 134 -1.07 25.75 8.75
C ALA A 134 -1.62 26.60 7.60
N GLY A 135 -2.94 26.64 7.41
CA GLY A 135 -3.57 27.34 6.29
C GLY A 135 -2.95 26.93 4.94
N ASN A 136 -2.44 27.90 4.18
CA ASN A 136 -1.76 27.62 2.90
C ASN A 136 -0.39 26.94 3.09
N SER A 137 0.21 26.98 4.28
CA SER A 137 1.47 26.30 4.58
C SER A 137 1.36 24.78 4.57
N LEU A 138 0.14 24.22 4.61
CA LEU A 138 -0.11 22.80 4.31
C LEU A 138 0.46 22.39 2.95
N PHE A 139 0.46 23.31 1.99
CA PHE A 139 0.87 23.06 0.61
C PHE A 139 2.31 23.48 0.32
N HIS A 140 3.05 23.92 1.33
CA HIS A 140 4.46 24.24 1.14
C HIS A 140 5.26 22.97 0.90
N VAL A 141 6.11 22.97 -0.12
CA VAL A 141 6.85 21.80 -0.58
C VAL A 141 8.23 21.78 0.08
N VAL A 142 8.51 20.72 0.83
CA VAL A 142 9.81 20.49 1.47
C VAL A 142 10.79 19.96 0.43
N VAL A 143 11.97 20.56 0.39
CA VAL A 143 13.06 20.18 -0.54
C VAL A 143 14.38 20.12 0.22
N GLU A 144 15.33 19.36 -0.32
CA GLU A 144 16.65 19.17 0.28
C GLU A 144 17.41 20.50 0.43
N ASN A 145 17.45 21.31 -0.64
CA ASN A 145 18.20 22.56 -0.67
C ASN A 145 17.55 23.67 -1.51
N ASP A 146 18.06 24.90 -1.38
CA ASP A 146 17.58 26.07 -2.11
C ASP A 146 17.90 26.03 -3.62
N GLU A 147 18.96 25.33 -4.04
CA GLU A 147 19.27 25.16 -5.47
C GLU A 147 18.14 24.40 -6.20
N ILE A 148 17.64 23.30 -5.63
CA ILE A 148 16.52 22.52 -6.18
C ILE A 148 15.26 23.38 -6.29
N SER A 149 14.92 24.13 -5.24
CA SER A 149 13.75 25.03 -5.30
C SER A 149 13.88 26.07 -6.41
N THR A 150 15.09 26.64 -6.58
CA THR A 150 15.37 27.63 -7.62
C THR A 150 15.23 27.04 -9.02
N GLN A 151 15.75 25.82 -9.22
CA GLN A 151 15.61 25.11 -10.49
C GLN A 151 14.13 24.87 -10.83
N VAL A 152 13.34 24.34 -9.90
CA VAL A 152 11.91 24.07 -10.12
C VAL A 152 11.13 25.37 -10.37
N ILE A 153 11.44 26.46 -9.65
CA ILE A 153 10.82 27.77 -9.86
C ILE A 153 11.10 28.32 -11.27
N ARG A 154 12.31 28.13 -11.82
CA ARG A 154 12.62 28.57 -13.19
C ARG A 154 11.72 27.88 -14.22
N HIS A 155 11.52 26.57 -14.09
CA HIS A 155 10.60 25.82 -14.95
C HIS A 155 9.14 26.25 -14.73
N LEU A 156 8.69 26.41 -13.48
CA LEU A 156 7.35 26.92 -13.16
C LEU A 156 7.08 28.28 -13.81
N ASN A 157 8.06 29.19 -13.80
CA ASN A 157 7.92 30.51 -14.42
C ASN A 157 7.87 30.41 -15.95
N ALA A 158 8.73 29.60 -16.56
CA ALA A 158 8.76 29.39 -18.00
C ALA A 158 7.42 28.85 -18.53
N GLU A 159 6.79 27.96 -17.78
CA GLU A 159 5.54 27.32 -18.16
C GLU A 159 4.28 28.00 -17.59
N LYS A 160 4.43 29.09 -16.83
CA LYS A 160 3.36 29.77 -16.10
C LYS A 160 2.54 28.80 -15.22
N GLY A 161 3.24 27.89 -14.56
CA GLY A 161 2.71 26.69 -13.89
C GLY A 161 1.94 26.89 -12.59
N GLY A 162 1.75 28.13 -12.12
CA GLY A 162 1.07 28.42 -10.84
C GLY A 162 2.04 28.89 -9.74
N ARG A 163 1.59 28.83 -8.48
CA ARG A 163 2.37 29.34 -7.33
C ARG A 163 2.63 28.22 -6.32
N VAL A 164 3.88 28.05 -5.95
CA VAL A 164 4.31 27.10 -4.91
C VAL A 164 5.30 27.80 -3.99
N THR A 165 5.19 27.55 -2.69
CA THR A 165 6.18 27.97 -1.70
C THR A 165 7.01 26.75 -1.32
N PHE A 166 8.33 26.89 -1.33
CA PHE A 166 9.25 25.81 -0.99
C PHE A 166 9.87 26.05 0.39
N ILE A 167 10.16 24.95 1.10
CA ILE A 167 10.88 24.96 2.38
C ILE A 167 12.19 24.17 2.17
N PRO A 168 13.29 24.86 1.85
CA PRO A 168 14.60 24.22 1.70
C PRO A 168 15.21 23.87 3.06
N LEU A 169 15.46 22.58 3.31
CA LEU A 169 15.94 22.04 4.59
C LEU A 169 17.29 22.59 5.01
N ASN A 170 18.17 22.91 4.07
CA ASN A 170 19.46 23.53 4.35
C ASN A 170 19.38 25.00 4.82
N ARG A 171 18.23 25.68 4.63
CA ARG A 171 18.05 27.09 5.03
C ARG A 171 17.02 27.30 6.14
N VAL A 172 15.98 26.46 6.21
CA VAL A 172 14.91 26.65 7.19
C VAL A 172 15.45 26.53 8.61
N LYS A 173 15.01 27.46 9.47
CA LYS A 173 15.28 27.43 10.91
C LYS A 173 13.96 27.54 11.66
N ALA A 174 13.64 26.50 12.42
CA ALA A 174 12.52 26.51 13.33
C ALA A 174 12.73 27.60 14.40
N PRO A 175 11.66 28.31 14.79
CA PRO A 175 11.76 29.27 15.88
C PRO A 175 12.03 28.53 17.20
N HIS A 176 12.89 29.11 18.03
CA HIS A 176 13.02 28.66 19.41
C HIS A 176 11.79 29.14 20.21
N VAL A 177 11.05 28.20 20.79
CA VAL A 177 9.80 28.49 21.51
C VAL A 177 9.86 27.85 22.89
N THR A 178 9.68 28.67 23.92
CA THR A 178 9.51 28.22 25.29
C THR A 178 8.02 28.05 25.56
N TYR A 179 7.59 26.82 25.84
CA TYR A 179 6.20 26.54 26.14
C TYR A 179 5.90 26.70 27.64
N PRO A 180 4.74 27.26 28.02
CA PRO A 180 4.34 27.33 29.42
C PRO A 180 4.15 25.92 30.00
N LYS A 181 4.53 25.72 31.26
CA LYS A 181 4.39 24.44 31.99
C LYS A 181 2.96 24.21 32.54
N SER A 182 1.95 24.72 31.84
CA SER A 182 0.55 24.59 32.24
C SER A 182 -0.06 23.31 31.66
N SER A 183 -0.94 22.65 32.41
CA SER A 183 -1.75 21.53 31.91
C SER A 183 -2.76 21.94 30.83
N ASP A 184 -3.04 23.23 30.73
CA ASP A 184 -4.08 23.77 29.84
C ASP A 184 -3.56 24.06 28.42
N VAL A 185 -2.27 23.86 28.18
CA VAL A 185 -1.58 24.24 26.94
C VAL A 185 -0.76 23.06 26.43
N ILE A 186 -1.04 22.64 25.20
CA ILE A 186 -0.32 21.54 24.56
C ILE A 186 0.32 22.05 23.27
N PRO A 187 1.64 21.98 23.10
CA PRO A 187 2.28 22.34 21.83
C PRO A 187 1.73 21.51 20.68
N LEU A 188 1.19 22.18 19.64
CA LEU A 188 0.55 21.49 18.52
C LEU A 188 1.53 20.54 17.83
N LEU A 189 2.77 21.02 17.60
CA LEU A 189 3.85 20.24 16.98
C LEU A 189 4.09 18.88 17.67
N LYS A 190 3.93 18.79 19.01
CA LYS A 190 4.12 17.54 19.77
C LYS A 190 3.02 16.49 19.54
N LYS A 191 1.91 16.87 18.90
CA LYS A 191 0.80 15.98 18.54
C LYS A 191 0.84 15.52 17.08
N LEU A 192 1.84 15.95 16.33
CA LEU A 192 2.03 15.59 14.93
C LEU A 192 3.05 14.44 14.82
N LYS A 193 2.81 13.54 13.88
CA LYS A 193 3.72 12.46 13.50
C LYS A 193 4.28 12.78 12.12
N TYR A 194 5.60 12.83 12.02
CA TYR A 194 6.35 13.11 10.80
C TYR A 194 7.81 12.65 11.01
N SER A 195 8.61 12.59 9.93
CA SER A 195 10.02 12.20 10.04
C SER A 195 10.88 13.30 10.67
N SER A 196 11.79 12.96 11.59
CA SER A 196 12.71 13.91 12.25
C SER A 196 13.58 14.70 11.27
N ASN A 197 13.81 14.17 10.06
CA ASN A 197 14.51 14.87 8.98
C ASN A 197 13.83 16.20 8.59
N TYR A 198 12.54 16.36 8.93
CA TYR A 198 11.74 17.54 8.60
C TYR A 198 11.45 18.43 9.81
N ASP A 199 12.11 18.23 10.95
CA ASP A 199 11.88 18.99 12.19
C ASP A 199 11.92 20.51 11.99
N GLN A 200 12.87 21.00 11.18
CA GLN A 200 12.97 22.44 10.90
C GLN A 200 11.77 22.96 10.11
N ALA A 201 11.28 22.19 9.13
CA ALA A 201 10.14 22.55 8.29
C ALA A 201 8.83 22.55 9.09
N PHE A 202 8.57 21.48 9.85
CA PHE A 202 7.40 21.40 10.73
C PHE A 202 7.46 22.40 11.87
N GLY A 203 8.65 22.64 12.42
CA GLY A 203 8.87 23.67 13.43
C GLY A 203 8.55 25.08 12.92
N GLN A 204 8.94 25.42 11.68
CA GLN A 204 8.59 26.71 11.06
C GLN A 204 7.07 26.93 11.02
N VAL A 205 6.29 25.88 10.72
CA VAL A 205 4.83 25.98 10.55
C VAL A 205 4.08 25.92 11.89
N PHE A 206 4.46 24.99 12.77
CA PHE A 206 3.64 24.62 13.93
C PHE A 206 4.25 24.95 15.29
N ALA A 207 5.55 25.26 15.40
CA ALA A 207 6.19 25.39 16.72
C ALA A 207 5.64 26.55 17.56
N ARG A 208 5.17 27.63 16.92
CA ARG A 208 4.62 28.80 17.63
C ARG A 208 3.18 28.60 18.10
N THR A 209 2.53 27.51 17.69
CA THR A 209 1.12 27.28 17.96
C THR A 209 0.91 26.25 19.06
N VAL A 210 0.04 26.59 20.01
CA VAL A 210 -0.37 25.71 21.10
C VAL A 210 -1.87 25.47 21.08
N ILE A 211 -2.27 24.25 21.42
CA ILE A 211 -3.66 23.87 21.60
C ILE A 211 -4.09 24.29 23.00
N CYS A 212 -5.19 25.04 23.08
CA CYS A 212 -5.81 25.49 24.31
C CYS A 212 -7.20 24.87 24.46
N ARG A 213 -7.67 24.72 25.71
CA ARG A 213 -9.00 24.16 26.02
C ARG A 213 -10.13 25.00 25.43
N ASP A 214 -10.02 26.32 25.55
CA ASP A 214 -11.06 27.29 25.21
C ASP A 214 -10.42 28.64 24.82
N LEU A 215 -11.27 29.56 24.36
CA LEU A 215 -10.85 30.86 23.85
C LEU A 215 -10.32 31.79 24.95
N ASP A 216 -10.78 31.64 26.19
CA ASP A 216 -10.34 32.44 27.32
C ASP A 216 -8.89 32.08 27.72
N VAL A 217 -8.59 30.78 27.77
CA VAL A 217 -7.23 30.26 27.92
C VAL A 217 -6.37 30.70 26.74
N ALA A 218 -6.85 30.56 25.50
CA ALA A 218 -6.14 30.98 24.30
C ALA A 218 -5.75 32.47 24.34
N THR A 219 -6.69 33.33 24.73
CA THR A 219 -6.47 34.79 24.81
C THR A 219 -5.44 35.14 25.88
N ARG A 220 -5.52 34.49 27.05
CA ARG A 220 -4.55 34.69 28.12
C ARG A 220 -3.14 34.29 27.66
N VAL A 221 -2.99 33.07 27.14
CA VAL A 221 -1.69 32.51 26.72
C VAL A 221 -1.08 33.31 25.57
N ALA A 222 -1.90 33.71 24.58
CA ALA A 222 -1.41 34.53 23.48
C ALA A 222 -0.83 35.88 23.96
N ARG A 223 -1.45 36.47 24.99
CA ARG A 223 -1.00 37.74 25.60
C ARG A 223 0.20 37.57 26.53
N SER A 224 0.22 36.53 27.38
CA SER A 224 1.28 36.33 28.38
C SER A 224 2.55 35.73 27.80
N ASP A 225 2.41 34.72 26.94
CA ASP A 225 3.52 33.88 26.48
C ASP A 225 3.93 34.20 25.04
N GLY A 226 3.18 35.06 24.33
CA GLY A 226 3.49 35.49 22.97
C GLY A 226 3.41 34.35 21.93
N LEU A 227 2.53 33.38 22.19
CA LEU A 227 2.28 32.21 21.34
C LEU A 227 0.99 32.38 20.54
N ASP A 228 0.92 31.74 19.38
CA ASP A 228 -0.35 31.59 18.68
C ASP A 228 -1.11 30.42 19.35
N CYS A 229 -2.41 30.58 19.54
CA CYS A 229 -3.25 29.61 20.25
C CYS A 229 -4.37 29.14 19.34
N ILE A 230 -4.75 27.86 19.46
CA ILE A 230 -5.82 27.25 18.66
C ILE A 230 -6.66 26.33 19.56
N THR A 231 -7.98 26.32 19.41
CA THR A 231 -8.86 25.30 20.03
C THR A 231 -8.97 24.09 19.11
N VAL A 232 -9.43 22.95 19.65
CA VAL A 232 -9.68 21.74 18.84
C VAL A 232 -10.71 21.99 17.72
N GLU A 233 -11.67 22.88 17.96
CA GLU A 233 -12.70 23.26 16.98
C GLU A 233 -12.22 24.29 15.94
N GLY A 234 -11.00 24.83 16.08
CA GLY A 234 -10.38 25.71 15.08
C GLY A 234 -10.42 27.20 15.39
N ASP A 235 -10.86 27.61 16.58
CA ASP A 235 -10.80 29.02 16.98
C ASP A 235 -9.37 29.41 17.34
N GLN A 236 -8.85 30.43 16.65
CA GLN A 236 -7.47 30.88 16.74
C GLN A 236 -7.36 32.24 17.43
N VAL A 237 -6.37 32.39 18.30
CA VAL A 237 -5.90 33.67 18.83
C VAL A 237 -4.43 33.83 18.51
N SER A 238 -4.08 34.80 17.69
CA SER A 238 -2.69 35.12 17.39
C SER A 238 -2.04 35.86 18.54
N LYS A 239 -0.73 35.66 18.74
CA LYS A 239 0.10 36.46 19.65
C LYS A 239 0.02 37.97 19.42
N LYS A 240 -0.39 38.40 18.22
CA LYS A 240 -0.60 39.82 17.88
C LYS A 240 -1.98 40.35 18.27
N GLY A 241 -2.82 39.53 18.90
CA GLY A 241 -4.18 39.86 19.34
C GLY A 241 -5.27 39.66 18.29
N GLY A 242 -4.93 39.18 17.09
CA GLY A 242 -5.92 38.81 16.07
C GLY A 242 -6.68 37.56 16.49
N MET A 243 -8.02 37.57 16.36
CA MET A 243 -8.87 36.43 16.67
C MET A 243 -9.59 35.98 15.41
N THR A 244 -9.68 34.67 15.19
CA THR A 244 -10.36 34.07 14.03
C THR A 244 -11.10 32.84 14.52
N GLY A 245 -12.37 32.69 14.15
CA GLY A 245 -13.18 31.56 14.58
C GLY A 245 -14.42 31.41 13.72
N GLY A 246 -15.21 30.39 14.00
CA GLY A 246 -16.44 30.10 13.28
C GLY A 246 -16.64 28.61 12.99
N PHE A 247 -17.57 28.32 12.08
CA PHE A 247 -17.91 26.94 11.74
C PHE A 247 -17.02 26.38 10.63
N TYR A 248 -16.31 25.29 10.94
CA TYR A 248 -15.52 24.53 9.98
C TYR A 248 -16.25 23.25 9.57
N ASP A 249 -16.56 23.11 8.28
CA ASP A 249 -17.17 21.89 7.75
C ASP A 249 -16.12 20.76 7.65
N LYS A 250 -16.21 19.81 8.59
CA LYS A 250 -15.34 18.62 8.65
C LYS A 250 -15.42 17.75 7.38
N ARG A 251 -16.46 17.88 6.55
CA ARG A 251 -16.58 17.15 5.26
C ARG A 251 -15.59 17.66 4.20
N ARG A 252 -15.13 18.90 4.32
CA ARG A 252 -14.16 19.53 3.41
C ARG A 252 -12.74 19.54 3.96
N SER A 253 -12.49 18.80 5.04
CA SER A 253 -11.17 18.67 5.66
C SER A 253 -10.16 18.09 4.66
N LYS A 254 -9.11 18.86 4.41
CA LYS A 254 -8.01 18.49 3.52
C LYS A 254 -7.19 17.35 4.10
N LEU A 255 -6.94 17.36 5.41
CA LEU A 255 -6.22 16.29 6.10
C LEU A 255 -7.01 14.99 6.11
N LYS A 256 -8.35 15.06 6.27
CA LYS A 256 -9.19 13.87 6.13
C LYS A 256 -9.06 13.23 4.75
N LEU A 257 -9.13 14.04 3.69
CA LEU A 257 -8.96 13.57 2.32
C LEU A 257 -7.56 12.99 2.09
N MET A 258 -6.51 13.66 2.58
CA MET A 258 -5.15 13.16 2.49
C MET A 258 -4.94 11.85 3.25
N ASN A 259 -5.54 11.71 4.44
CA ASN A 259 -5.46 10.49 5.22
C ASN A 259 -6.09 9.30 4.46
N VAL A 260 -7.24 9.51 3.79
CA VAL A 260 -7.85 8.49 2.92
C VAL A 260 -6.92 8.13 1.76
N ILE A 261 -6.33 9.12 1.07
CA ILE A 261 -5.38 8.88 -0.03
C ILE A 261 -4.23 8.01 0.45
N ARG A 262 -3.62 8.36 1.58
CA ARG A 262 -2.46 7.66 2.15
C ARG A 262 -2.79 6.23 2.58
N GLN A 263 -3.89 6.06 3.34
CA GLN A 263 -4.32 4.73 3.81
C GLN A 263 -4.65 3.80 2.64
N ASN A 264 -5.39 4.30 1.65
CA ASN A 264 -5.74 3.50 0.48
C ASN A 264 -4.51 3.22 -0.39
N ALA A 265 -3.57 4.14 -0.54
CA ALA A 265 -2.31 3.89 -1.26
C ALA A 265 -1.48 2.77 -0.59
N MET A 266 -1.35 2.80 0.74
CA MET A 266 -0.69 1.71 1.50
C MET A 266 -1.42 0.37 1.33
N ALA A 267 -2.75 0.38 1.39
CA ALA A 267 -3.55 -0.82 1.19
C ALA A 267 -3.44 -1.39 -0.23
N ILE A 268 -3.38 -0.52 -1.25
CA ILE A 268 -3.15 -0.90 -2.65
C ILE A 268 -1.79 -1.58 -2.77
N THR A 269 -0.71 -0.96 -2.26
CA THR A 269 0.64 -1.57 -2.33
C THR A 269 0.71 -2.92 -1.62
N ALA A 270 0.07 -3.06 -0.45
CA ALA A 270 0.01 -4.34 0.26
C ALA A 270 -0.72 -5.42 -0.56
N LYS A 271 -1.87 -5.07 -1.16
CA LYS A 271 -2.66 -5.99 -1.99
C LYS A 271 -2.00 -6.31 -3.32
N GLU A 272 -1.27 -5.37 -3.92
CA GLU A 272 -0.49 -5.61 -5.15
C GLU A 272 0.66 -6.61 -4.87
N ASN A 273 1.30 -6.53 -3.71
CA ASN A 273 2.29 -7.52 -3.28
C ASN A 273 1.65 -8.90 -3.06
N GLU A 274 0.48 -8.96 -2.42
CA GLU A 274 -0.29 -10.20 -2.25
C GLU A 274 -0.69 -10.82 -3.60
N LEU A 275 -1.20 -9.99 -4.51
CA LEU A 275 -1.57 -10.37 -5.87
C LEU A 275 -0.36 -10.93 -6.63
N GLN A 276 0.82 -10.34 -6.46
CA GLN A 276 2.04 -10.82 -7.08
C GLN A 276 2.42 -12.22 -6.58
N ASN A 277 2.28 -12.49 -5.27
CA ASN A 277 2.52 -13.81 -4.71
C ASN A 277 1.55 -14.86 -5.28
N VAL A 278 0.25 -14.53 -5.34
CA VAL A 278 -0.78 -15.40 -5.94
C VAL A 278 -0.47 -15.71 -7.41
N ARG A 279 -0.04 -14.71 -8.18
CA ARG A 279 0.36 -14.88 -9.58
C ARG A 279 1.59 -15.78 -9.72
N SER A 280 2.59 -15.64 -8.85
CA SER A 280 3.75 -16.52 -8.84
C SER A 280 3.36 -17.97 -8.50
N GLU A 281 2.45 -18.20 -7.55
CA GLU A 281 1.94 -19.55 -7.27
C GLU A 281 1.19 -20.15 -8.47
N LEU A 282 0.34 -19.37 -9.14
CA LEU A 282 -0.35 -19.80 -10.37
C LEU A 282 0.64 -20.18 -11.47
N GLN A 283 1.67 -19.37 -11.68
CA GLN A 283 2.72 -19.64 -12.67
C GLN A 283 3.48 -20.94 -12.35
N ASN A 284 3.79 -21.20 -11.07
CA ASN A 284 4.44 -22.44 -10.65
C ASN A 284 3.57 -23.67 -10.94
N ILE A 285 2.26 -23.60 -10.68
CA ILE A 285 1.33 -24.70 -11.00
C ILE A 285 1.28 -24.96 -12.51
N LEU A 286 1.25 -23.88 -13.32
CA LEU A 286 1.27 -23.99 -14.78
C LEU A 286 2.59 -24.60 -15.28
N TYR A 287 3.72 -24.24 -14.70
CA TYR A 287 5.03 -24.78 -15.06
C TYR A 287 5.17 -26.28 -14.71
N MET A 288 4.67 -26.69 -13.54
CA MET A 288 4.64 -28.12 -13.16
C MET A 288 3.76 -28.95 -14.09
N SER A 289 2.70 -28.34 -14.65
CA SER A 289 1.81 -29.01 -15.59
C SER A 289 2.41 -29.21 -16.99
N SER A 290 3.39 -28.40 -17.40
CA SER A 290 4.05 -28.49 -18.72
C SER A 290 5.29 -29.39 -18.76
N HIS A 291 5.92 -29.67 -17.63
CA HIS A 291 7.12 -30.52 -17.53
C HIS A 291 6.83 -31.97 -17.08
N SER A 292 5.54 -32.32 -16.96
CA SER A 292 5.08 -33.68 -16.62
C SER A 292 4.59 -34.49 -17.84
N THR A 293 4.72 -33.93 -19.05
CA THR A 293 4.53 -34.60 -20.36
C THR A 293 5.86 -35.00 -20.94
#